data_AF-A0AAJ6KVH3-F1
#
_entry.id   AF-A0AAJ6KVH3-F1
#
_cell.length_a   1.000
_cell.length_b   1.000
_cell.length_c   1.000
_cell.angle_alpha   90.00
_cell.angle_beta   90.00
_cell.angle_gamma   90.00
#
_symmetry.space_group_name_H-M   'P 1'
#
loop_
_entity.id
_entity.type
_entity.pdbx_description
1 polymer ?
#
loop_
_entity_poly.entity_id
_entity_poly.type
_entity_poly.pdbx_seq_one_letter_code
_entity_poly.pdbx_strand_id
1 'polypeptide(L)'
;MTVASHLMACMALSLLPMAAQAAADIAPVEHPLIEVVNKTKTPLDIIQGKWITVVLPGESQQVEDSKTRPLTIATKTREAAIRFVTLSYAKGCKAQTCLLITGE
;
A
#
# COMPACT_ATOMS: atom_id res chain seq x y z
N MET A 1 -45.46 -70.01 -20.25
CA MET A 1 -44.71 -69.85 -18.99
C MET A 1 -43.71 -68.74 -19.21
N THR A 2 -43.98 -67.57 -18.65
CA THR A 2 -43.14 -66.36 -18.73
C THR A 2 -42.06 -66.42 -17.65
N VAL A 3 -40.78 -66.41 -18.08
CA VAL A 3 -39.62 -66.38 -17.17
C VAL A 3 -39.18 -64.93 -16.98
N ALA A 4 -38.90 -64.60 -15.72
CA ALA A 4 -38.73 -63.28 -15.18
C ALA A 4 -37.38 -62.60 -15.50
N SER A 5 -37.46 -61.26 -15.53
CA SER A 5 -36.60 -60.21 -14.98
C SER A 5 -35.06 -60.32 -14.91
N HIS A 6 -34.51 -59.11 -15.10
CA HIS A 6 -33.25 -58.54 -14.58
C HIS A 6 -32.09 -58.48 -15.56
N LEU A 7 -31.86 -57.30 -16.14
CA LEU A 7 -30.55 -56.69 -16.44
C LEU A 7 -30.81 -55.18 -16.58
N MET A 8 -30.80 -54.41 -15.49
CA MET A 8 -29.64 -53.74 -14.88
C MET A 8 -28.97 -52.67 -15.75
N ALA A 9 -28.86 -51.48 -15.13
CA ALA A 9 -27.90 -50.40 -15.34
C ALA A 9 -28.24 -49.27 -16.34
N CYS A 10 -29.17 -48.40 -15.91
CA CYS A 10 -29.00 -46.96 -16.11
C CYS A 10 -27.82 -46.48 -15.24
N MET A 11 -26.74 -45.99 -15.85
CA MET A 11 -25.77 -45.08 -15.21
C MET A 11 -25.01 -44.35 -16.33
N ALA A 12 -25.63 -43.33 -16.92
CA ALA A 12 -24.89 -42.32 -17.66
C ALA A 12 -24.24 -41.38 -16.63
N LEU A 13 -23.05 -41.75 -16.12
CA LEU A 13 -22.22 -40.81 -15.37
C LEU A 13 -21.60 -39.82 -16.37
N SER A 14 -22.19 -38.62 -16.39
CA SER A 14 -21.63 -37.44 -17.01
C SER A 14 -20.21 -37.19 -16.49
N LEU A 15 -19.22 -37.37 -17.37
CA LEU A 15 -17.87 -36.83 -17.19
C LEU A 15 -17.95 -35.31 -17.26
N LEU A 16 -18.27 -34.67 -16.14
CA LEU A 16 -18.03 -33.24 -15.96
C LEU A 16 -16.51 -33.04 -15.94
N PRO A 17 -15.94 -32.29 -16.89
CA PRO A 17 -14.55 -31.88 -16.75
C PRO A 17 -14.53 -30.91 -15.58
N MET A 18 -13.94 -31.33 -14.47
CA MET A 18 -13.53 -30.42 -13.41
C MET A 18 -12.48 -29.50 -14.02
N ALA A 19 -12.92 -28.39 -14.62
CA ALA A 19 -12.09 -27.23 -14.83
C ALA A 19 -11.77 -26.68 -13.45
N ALA A 20 -10.74 -27.25 -12.82
CA ALA A 20 -10.08 -26.61 -11.70
C ALA A 20 -9.46 -25.34 -12.27
N GLN A 21 -10.20 -24.24 -12.17
CA GLN A 21 -9.67 -22.91 -12.39
C GLN A 21 -8.54 -22.77 -11.37
N ALA A 22 -7.30 -22.92 -11.82
CA ALA A 22 -6.16 -22.50 -11.06
C ALA A 22 -6.36 -20.99 -10.87
N ALA A 23 -6.84 -20.60 -9.70
CA ALA A 23 -6.74 -19.21 -9.28
C ALA A 23 -5.27 -18.88 -9.42
N ALA A 24 -4.95 -17.96 -10.34
CA ALA A 24 -3.61 -17.41 -10.42
C ALA A 24 -3.29 -16.97 -8.99
N ASP A 25 -2.23 -17.54 -8.43
CA ASP A 25 -1.70 -17.12 -7.15
C ASP A 25 -1.16 -15.71 -7.39
N ILE A 26 -2.07 -14.72 -7.29
CA ILE A 26 -1.72 -13.32 -7.32
C ILE A 26 -1.03 -13.11 -5.99
N ALA A 27 0.28 -13.36 -5.99
CA ALA A 27 1.15 -13.01 -4.90
C ALA A 27 0.79 -11.57 -4.48
N PRO A 28 0.58 -11.31 -3.17
CA PRO A 28 0.33 -9.96 -2.71
C PRO A 28 1.40 -9.06 -3.29
N VAL A 29 0.99 -8.05 -4.07
CA VAL A 29 1.93 -7.04 -4.53
C VAL A 29 2.41 -6.36 -3.26
N GLU A 30 3.65 -6.65 -2.84
CA GLU A 30 4.28 -5.90 -1.78
C GLU A 30 4.40 -4.46 -2.28
N HIS A 31 3.53 -3.59 -1.74
CA HIS A 31 3.63 -2.17 -1.98
C HIS A 31 4.81 -1.67 -1.15
N PRO A 32 5.89 -1.17 -1.78
CA PRO A 32 6.99 -0.59 -1.03
C PRO A 32 6.43 0.54 -0.16
N LEU A 33 6.92 0.64 1.08
CA LEU A 33 6.46 1.64 2.05
C LEU A 33 7.59 2.63 2.34
N ILE A 34 7.23 3.90 2.46
CA ILE A 34 8.10 4.96 2.96
C ILE A 34 7.62 5.34 4.36
N GLU A 35 8.57 5.51 5.27
CA GLU A 35 8.30 6.11 6.57
C GLU A 35 8.49 7.63 6.50
N VAL A 36 7.45 8.37 6.88
CA VAL A 36 7.50 9.82 7.07
C VAL A 36 7.62 10.10 8.57
N VAL A 37 8.72 10.72 8.99
CA VAL A 37 8.96 11.09 10.39
C VAL A 37 8.93 12.60 10.54
N ASN A 38 7.99 13.13 11.33
CA ASN A 38 7.87 14.56 11.57
C ASN A 38 8.77 14.99 12.73
N LYS A 39 9.94 15.54 12.42
CA LYS A 39 10.87 16.12 13.41
C LYS A 39 10.70 17.63 13.62
N THR A 40 9.63 18.21 13.06
CA THR A 40 9.33 19.64 13.17
C THR A 40 8.42 19.91 14.36
N LYS A 41 8.13 21.19 14.64
CA LYS A 41 7.14 21.59 15.66
C LYS A 41 5.73 21.78 15.09
N THR A 42 5.54 21.56 13.80
CA THR A 42 4.30 21.84 13.07
C THR A 42 3.66 20.55 12.54
N PRO A 43 2.32 20.42 12.51
CA PRO A 43 1.67 19.30 11.83
C PRO A 43 2.00 19.28 10.33
N LEU A 44 2.17 18.07 9.78
CA LEU A 44 2.42 17.86 8.36
C LEU A 44 1.25 17.13 7.72
N ASP A 45 0.65 17.73 6.70
CA ASP A 45 -0.32 17.08 5.84
C ASP A 45 0.42 16.22 4.81
N ILE A 46 0.10 14.93 4.75
CA ILE A 46 0.63 13.99 3.77
C ILE A 46 -0.49 13.63 2.80
N ILE A 47 -0.28 13.94 1.52
CA ILE A 47 -1.30 13.86 0.49
C ILE A 47 -0.81 12.91 -0.61
N GLN A 48 -1.63 11.90 -0.92
CA GLN A 48 -1.37 10.96 -1.99
C GLN A 48 -2.66 10.69 -2.79
N GLY A 49 -2.79 11.40 -3.93
CA GLY A 49 -4.04 11.41 -4.68
C GLY A 49 -5.17 12.07 -3.88
N LYS A 50 -6.20 11.28 -3.53
CA LYS A 50 -7.33 11.73 -2.68
C LYS A 50 -7.14 11.42 -1.20
N TRP A 51 -6.14 10.61 -0.86
CA TRP A 51 -5.86 10.26 0.53
C TRP A 51 -5.06 11.38 1.19
N ILE A 52 -5.53 11.81 2.36
CA ILE A 52 -4.93 12.88 3.15
C ILE A 52 -4.82 12.36 4.59
N THR A 53 -3.62 12.39 5.14
CA THR A 53 -3.37 12.13 6.56
C THR A 53 -2.54 13.25 7.17
N VAL A 54 -2.50 13.31 8.50
CA VAL A 54 -1.71 14.28 9.26
C VAL A 54 -0.70 13.53 10.11
N VAL A 55 0.57 13.96 10.06
CA VAL A 55 1.63 13.48 10.96
C VAL A 55 1.94 14.59 11.95
N LEU A 56 1.66 14.36 13.23
CA LEU A 56 1.89 15.35 14.28
C LEU A 56 3.38 15.46 14.63
N PRO A 57 3.81 16.56 15.29
CA PRO A 57 5.18 16.73 15.76
C PRO A 57 5.65 15.53 16.59
N GLY A 58 6.80 14.95 16.22
CA GLY A 58 7.40 13.80 16.90
C GLY A 58 6.87 12.44 16.46
N GLU A 59 5.82 12.40 15.63
CA GLU A 59 5.23 11.15 15.15
C GLU A 59 5.81 10.67 13.81
N SER A 60 5.55 9.41 13.51
CA SER A 60 5.94 8.74 12.27
C SER A 60 4.73 8.05 11.65
N GLN A 61 4.65 8.05 10.32
CA GLN A 61 3.59 7.38 9.56
C GLN A 61 4.20 6.64 8.37
N GLN A 62 3.76 5.40 8.16
CA GLN A 62 4.06 4.67 6.92
C GLN A 62 3.06 5.05 5.83
N VAL A 63 3.58 5.30 4.64
CA VAL A 63 2.81 5.64 3.44
C VAL A 63 3.29 4.80 2.26
N GLU A 64 2.43 4.64 1.26
CA GLU A 64 2.74 3.84 0.08
C GLU A 64 3.77 4.56 -0.81
N ASP A 65 4.85 3.87 -1.18
CA ASP A 65 5.77 4.31 -2.23
C ASP A 65 5.19 3.96 -3.60
N SER A 66 4.22 4.77 -4.02
CA SER A 66 3.57 4.56 -5.31
C SER A 66 4.39 5.18 -6.43
N LYS A 67 4.86 4.36 -7.37
CA LYS A 67 5.49 4.83 -8.63
C LYS A 67 4.56 5.70 -9.49
N THR A 68 3.25 5.66 -9.23
CA THR A 68 2.24 6.30 -10.07
C THR A 68 1.64 7.55 -9.43
N ARG A 69 1.87 7.79 -8.13
CA ARG A 69 1.27 8.91 -7.40
C ARG A 69 2.35 9.63 -6.60
N PRO A 70 2.50 10.95 -6.78
CA PRO A 70 3.43 11.73 -5.98
C PRO A 70 3.00 11.72 -4.51
N LEU A 71 3.98 11.62 -3.61
CA LEU A 71 3.81 11.91 -2.20
C LEU A 71 4.02 13.40 -1.98
N THR A 72 2.95 14.12 -1.65
CA THR A 72 3.02 15.56 -1.36
C THR A 72 3.04 15.76 0.16
N ILE A 73 3.99 16.57 0.63
CA ILE A 73 4.11 16.98 2.03
C ILE A 73 3.82 18.47 2.11
N ALA A 74 2.84 18.85 2.92
CA ALA A 74 2.42 20.22 3.11
C ALA A 74 2.29 20.54 4.61
N THR A 75 2.20 21.83 4.94
CA THR A 75 1.84 22.29 6.28
C THR A 75 0.93 23.50 6.18
N LYS A 76 0.04 23.65 7.16
CA LYS A 76 -0.86 24.81 7.28
C LYS A 76 -0.25 25.96 8.08
N THR A 77 0.97 25.79 8.60
CA THR A 77 1.69 26.85 9.30
C THR A 77 2.02 27.97 8.32
N ARG A 78 1.44 29.15 8.56
CA ARG A 78 1.46 30.29 7.61
C ARG A 78 2.87 30.79 7.30
N GLU A 79 3.77 30.71 8.27
CA GLU A 79 5.15 31.19 8.15
C GLU A 79 6.14 30.08 7.75
N ALA A 80 5.65 28.86 7.54
CA ALA A 80 6.51 27.74 7.23
C ALA A 80 7.05 27.80 5.79
N ALA A 81 8.36 27.69 5.65
CA ALA A 81 9.07 27.49 4.39
C ALA A 81 9.66 26.08 4.34
N ILE A 82 9.32 25.32 3.29
CA ILE A 82 9.82 23.96 3.06
C ILE A 82 10.99 24.02 2.07
N ARG A 83 12.16 23.50 2.47
CA ARG A 83 13.36 23.41 1.65
C ARG A 83 13.84 21.97 1.58
N PHE A 84 14.14 21.49 0.38
CA PHE A 84 14.81 20.20 0.20
C PHE A 84 16.26 20.32 0.66
N VAL A 85 16.68 19.46 1.58
CA VAL A 85 18.05 19.45 2.08
C VAL A 85 18.65 18.06 1.90
N THR A 86 19.72 17.99 1.11
CA THR A 86 20.58 16.81 1.07
C THR A 86 21.58 16.93 2.22
N LEU A 87 21.25 16.34 3.37
CA LEU A 87 22.20 16.27 4.48
C LEU A 87 23.18 15.13 4.21
N SER A 88 24.28 15.45 3.54
CA SER A 88 25.35 14.49 3.25
C SER A 88 25.93 13.92 4.55
N TYR A 89 25.60 12.67 4.90
CA TYR A 89 26.21 11.87 5.98
C TYR A 89 26.63 12.64 7.25
N ALA A 90 25.91 13.68 7.62
CA ALA A 90 26.23 14.57 8.71
C ALA A 90 25.19 14.40 9.82
N LYS A 91 25.67 14.52 11.07
CA LYS A 91 24.87 14.43 12.30
C LYS A 91 23.57 15.24 12.16
N GLY A 92 22.44 14.57 11.99
CA GLY A 92 21.12 15.23 11.96
C GLY A 92 20.02 14.47 11.24
N CYS A 93 20.30 13.85 10.10
CA CYS A 93 19.29 13.12 9.32
C CYS A 93 19.81 11.76 8.83
N LYS A 94 19.11 10.70 9.24
CA LYS A 94 19.34 9.31 8.82
C LYS A 94 18.15 8.83 7.98
N ALA A 95 17.86 9.54 6.89
CA ALA A 95 16.76 9.22 5.97
C ALA A 95 17.26 9.31 4.53
N GLN A 96 16.54 8.67 3.60
CA GLN A 96 16.85 8.73 2.16
C GLN A 96 16.69 10.16 1.61
N THR A 97 15.68 10.89 2.11
CA THR A 97 15.41 12.28 1.79
C THR A 97 15.09 13.04 3.07
N CYS A 98 15.59 14.27 3.19
CA CYS A 98 15.33 15.14 4.33
C CYS A 98 14.70 16.44 3.83
N LEU A 99 13.61 16.86 4.48
CA LEU A 99 12.98 18.16 4.27
C LEU A 99 13.26 19.03 5.48
N LEU A 100 13.79 20.23 5.25
CA LEU A 100 13.92 21.26 6.26
C LEU A 100 12.69 22.15 6.19
N ILE A 101 11.92 22.21 7.26
CA ILE A 101 10.78 23.11 7.40
C ILE A 101 11.18 24.14 8.46
N THR A 102 11.25 25.40 8.05
CA THR A 102 11.60 26.56 8.89
C THR A 102 10.41 27.49 9.02
N GLY A 103 10.35 28.31 10.07
CA GLY A 103 9.17 29.10 10.42
C GLY A 103 8.45 28.46 11.62
N GLU A 104 7.86 29.28 12.49
CA GLU A 104 7.23 28.84 13.75
C GLU A 104 5.76 28.45 13.56
#